data_AF-A0A7S1AWY6-F1
#
_entry.id   AF-A0A7S1AWY6-F1
#
_cell.length_a   1.000
_cell.length_b   1.000
_cell.length_c   1.000
_cell.angle_alpha   90.00
_cell.angle_beta   90.00
_cell.angle_gamma   90.00
#
_symmetry.space_group_name_H-M   'P 1'
#
loop_
_entity.id
_entity.type
_entity.pdbx_description
1 polymer ?
#
loop_
_entity_poly.entity_id
_entity_poly.type
_entity_poly.pdbx_seq_one_letter_code
_entity_poly.pdbx_strand_id
1 'polypeptide(L)'
;MGSHSDSSCFSCFSLLGGTRTSATTLPLGALPQALADLGKAQFDQTKMRKLVSEATYTRFRQAAKNGEKLSKKDKTEIANAMFKWATKLGACQFSHVFYPMRPAGVGVLGSSAGMKHDSFVSLDFGHLENLKPLTVGFDAGQLFMGETDGSSYPQGGLRGTHYAGAWTAWDMTSPPYVKDETLFIPAVLVSQKGEALDEKTPHLRSMDAINREGVRLLRLLGDTKTQEVVSNNGPEQEFFLIDREYYVKRPDLIACGRTVVGAPPPKGQEECLNYFGTMAPKVKAVLVDFHTEMWKLGMS
;
A
#
# COMPACT_ATOMS: atom_id res chain seq x y z
N MET A 1 18.60 10.35 62.28
CA MET A 1 17.30 10.80 61.72
C MET A 1 17.37 10.58 60.22
N GLY A 2 16.85 9.45 59.76
CA GLY A 2 16.66 9.21 58.34
C GLY A 2 15.27 9.70 57.94
N SER A 3 15.17 10.32 56.77
CA SER A 3 13.91 10.49 56.06
C SER A 3 14.17 10.50 54.56
N HIS A 4 13.76 9.40 53.93
CA HIS A 4 13.55 9.24 52.51
C HIS A 4 12.55 10.26 51.98
N SER A 5 12.75 10.77 50.76
CA SER A 5 11.69 10.86 49.73
C SER A 5 12.28 11.33 48.38
N ASP A 6 12.89 10.42 47.63
CA ASP A 6 13.02 10.57 46.17
C ASP A 6 12.27 9.38 45.55
N SER A 7 10.98 9.57 45.31
CA SER A 7 10.14 8.64 44.58
C SER A 7 9.49 9.38 43.41
N SER A 8 10.29 9.61 42.35
CA SER A 8 9.73 10.00 41.06
C SER A 8 9.14 8.76 40.38
N CYS A 9 7.95 8.92 39.78
CA CYS A 9 7.20 7.88 39.05
C CYS A 9 7.97 7.19 37.89
N PHE A 10 9.22 7.56 37.64
CA PHE A 10 10.03 7.03 36.55
C PHE A 10 10.84 5.77 36.92
N SER A 11 10.92 5.37 38.19
CA SER A 11 11.65 4.15 38.59
C SER A 11 10.90 2.83 38.30
N CYS A 12 9.60 2.88 37.96
CA CYS A 12 8.83 1.67 37.65
C CYS A 12 9.16 1.05 36.27
N PHE A 13 9.86 1.76 35.38
CA PHE A 13 10.15 1.24 34.03
C PHE A 13 11.50 0.52 33.92
N SER A 14 12.35 0.53 34.96
CA SER A 14 13.66 -0.16 34.92
C SER A 14 13.60 -1.66 35.23
N LEU A 15 12.41 -2.23 35.50
CA LEU A 15 12.22 -3.66 35.81
C LEU A 15 11.98 -4.54 34.57
N LEU A 16 11.97 -3.98 33.36
CA LEU A 16 11.78 -4.74 32.11
C LEU A 16 13.11 -4.97 31.36
N GLY A 17 14.20 -5.17 32.10
CA GLY A 17 15.46 -5.74 31.59
C GLY A 17 15.33 -7.24 31.33
N GLY A 18 14.30 -7.66 30.60
CA GLY A 18 14.16 -9.03 30.12
C GLY A 18 14.92 -9.19 28.81
N THR A 19 15.87 -10.12 28.76
CA THR A 19 16.32 -10.67 27.48
C THR A 19 15.07 -11.09 26.71
N ARG A 20 14.87 -10.58 25.49
CA ARG A 20 13.77 -11.01 24.61
C ARG A 20 13.94 -12.51 24.38
N THR A 21 13.27 -13.33 25.19
CA THR A 21 13.11 -14.75 24.94
C THR A 21 12.39 -14.85 23.60
N SER A 22 12.95 -15.65 22.67
CA SER A 22 12.37 -15.81 21.34
C SER A 22 10.92 -16.26 21.49
N ALA A 23 9.97 -15.43 21.06
CA ALA A 23 8.57 -15.81 21.07
C ALA A 23 8.40 -17.09 20.24
N THR A 24 7.72 -18.09 20.80
CA THR A 24 7.41 -19.33 20.10
C THR A 24 6.55 -19.01 18.88
N THR A 25 7.08 -19.23 17.68
CA THR A 25 6.32 -19.08 16.43
C THR A 25 5.56 -20.37 16.14
N LEU A 26 4.23 -20.29 16.12
CA LEU A 26 3.37 -21.40 15.70
C LEU A 26 3.31 -21.49 14.17
N PRO A 27 3.14 -22.70 13.60
CA PRO A 27 2.90 -22.84 12.16
C PRO A 27 1.54 -22.25 11.79
N LEU A 28 1.43 -21.63 10.61
CA LEU A 28 0.20 -20.95 10.16
C LEU A 28 -1.06 -21.84 10.21
N GLY A 29 -0.92 -23.15 9.95
CA GLY A 29 -2.04 -24.09 9.99
C GLY A 29 -2.58 -24.44 11.39
N ALA A 30 -1.88 -24.06 12.45
CA ALA A 30 -2.33 -24.21 13.84
C ALA A 30 -2.95 -22.91 14.40
N LEU A 31 -2.98 -21.84 13.60
CA LEU A 31 -3.54 -20.56 14.00
C LEU A 31 -5.04 -20.48 13.66
N PRO A 32 -5.80 -19.60 14.33
CA PRO A 32 -7.14 -19.21 13.87
C PRO A 32 -7.11 -18.83 12.39
N GLN A 33 -8.18 -19.16 11.65
CA GLN A 33 -8.23 -19.00 10.19
C GLN A 33 -7.83 -17.59 9.72
N ALA A 34 -8.25 -16.55 10.43
CA ALA A 34 -7.91 -15.15 10.12
C ALA A 34 -6.39 -14.90 10.11
N LEU A 35 -5.64 -15.58 10.99
CA LEU A 35 -4.18 -15.50 11.05
C LEU A 35 -3.51 -16.54 10.13
N ALA A 36 -4.17 -17.66 9.85
CA ALA A 36 -3.68 -18.64 8.87
C ALA A 36 -3.62 -18.07 7.45
N ASP A 37 -4.53 -17.14 7.11
CA ASP A 37 -4.56 -16.43 5.82
C ASP A 37 -3.66 -15.17 5.78
N LEU A 38 -2.81 -14.94 6.79
CA LEU A 38 -1.91 -13.78 6.85
C LEU A 38 -1.03 -13.67 5.58
N GLY A 39 -1.13 -12.52 4.90
CA GLY A 39 -0.40 -12.21 3.68
C GLY A 39 -0.73 -13.13 2.50
N LYS A 40 -1.78 -13.94 2.57
CA LYS A 40 -2.15 -14.91 1.52
C LYS A 40 -2.35 -14.25 0.17
N ALA A 41 -2.96 -13.07 0.18
CA ALA A 41 -3.32 -12.33 -1.02
C ALA A 41 -2.25 -11.32 -1.46
N GLN A 42 -1.07 -11.28 -0.81
CA GLN A 42 0.04 -10.40 -1.15
C GLN A 42 1.16 -11.17 -1.87
N PHE A 43 1.66 -10.66 -2.99
CA PHE A 43 2.81 -11.20 -3.72
C PHE A 43 4.12 -10.74 -3.08
N ASP A 44 4.42 -11.29 -1.90
CA ASP A 44 5.63 -10.97 -1.16
C ASP A 44 6.91 -11.58 -1.77
N GLN A 45 8.06 -11.19 -1.22
CA GLN A 45 9.38 -11.66 -1.65
C GLN A 45 9.55 -13.18 -1.47
N THR A 46 8.91 -13.78 -0.46
CA THR A 46 8.96 -15.22 -0.21
C THR A 46 8.23 -16.00 -1.29
N LYS A 47 7.07 -15.51 -1.73
CA LYS A 47 6.30 -16.08 -2.84
C LYS A 47 7.02 -15.87 -4.16
N MET A 48 7.57 -14.67 -4.39
CA MET A 48 8.34 -14.39 -5.59
C MET A 48 9.53 -15.36 -5.73
N ARG A 49 10.34 -15.51 -4.69
CA ARG A 49 11.49 -16.44 -4.69
C ARG A 49 11.13 -17.90 -4.99
N LYS A 50 9.92 -18.33 -4.60
CA LYS A 50 9.42 -19.70 -4.89
C LYS A 50 8.92 -19.86 -6.33
N LEU A 51 8.48 -18.78 -6.97
CA LEU A 51 7.81 -18.81 -8.26
C LEU A 51 8.70 -18.42 -9.45
N VAL A 52 9.79 -17.71 -9.20
CA VAL A 52 10.82 -17.39 -10.20
C VAL A 52 12.14 -18.08 -9.86
N SER A 53 13.04 -18.17 -10.83
CA SER A 53 14.39 -18.68 -10.62
C SER A 53 15.18 -17.82 -9.62
N GLU A 54 16.06 -18.45 -8.85
CA GLU A 54 16.89 -17.75 -7.84
C GLU A 54 17.73 -16.63 -8.47
N ALA A 55 18.18 -16.81 -9.70
CA ALA A 55 18.91 -15.81 -10.45
C ALA A 55 18.05 -14.57 -10.77
N THR A 56 16.80 -14.78 -11.22
CA THR A 56 15.85 -13.70 -11.49
C THR A 56 15.43 -13.00 -10.21
N TYR A 57 15.20 -13.73 -9.12
CA TYR A 57 14.91 -13.16 -7.81
C TYR A 57 16.05 -12.27 -7.28
N THR A 58 17.30 -12.74 -7.39
CA THR A 58 18.48 -11.99 -6.95
C THR A 58 18.62 -10.68 -7.75
N ARG A 59 18.46 -10.75 -9.08
CA ARG A 59 18.47 -9.56 -9.94
C ARG A 59 17.31 -8.62 -9.65
N PHE A 60 16.12 -9.13 -9.38
CA PHE A 60 14.97 -8.32 -8.97
C PHE A 60 15.23 -7.57 -7.67
N ARG A 61 15.80 -8.25 -6.66
CA ARG A 61 16.19 -7.63 -5.39
C ARG A 61 17.21 -6.51 -5.56
N GLN A 62 18.20 -6.71 -6.42
CA GLN A 62 19.19 -5.68 -6.76
C GLN A 62 18.56 -4.52 -7.52
N ALA A 63 17.71 -4.80 -8.50
CA ALA A 63 16.98 -3.78 -9.26
C ALA A 63 16.05 -2.92 -8.38
N ALA A 64 15.31 -3.56 -7.47
CA ALA A 64 14.43 -2.86 -6.52
C ALA A 64 15.21 -1.97 -5.54
N LYS A 65 16.43 -2.37 -5.16
CA LYS A 65 17.28 -1.60 -4.24
C LYS A 65 18.07 -0.48 -4.93
N ASN A 66 18.68 -0.78 -6.06
CA ASN A 66 19.68 0.08 -6.71
C ASN A 66 19.13 0.84 -7.93
N GLY A 67 17.88 0.58 -8.35
CA GLY A 67 17.30 1.15 -9.56
C GLY A 67 17.88 0.58 -10.86
N GLU A 68 18.49 -0.61 -10.81
CA GLU A 68 19.07 -1.28 -11.98
C GLU A 68 18.00 -1.78 -12.97
N LYS A 69 18.35 -1.86 -14.25
CA LYS A 69 17.43 -2.34 -15.29
C LYS A 69 17.37 -3.87 -15.31
N LEU A 70 16.16 -4.41 -15.24
CA LEU A 70 15.91 -5.83 -15.47
C LEU A 70 15.94 -6.19 -16.95
N SER A 71 16.47 -7.38 -17.27
CA SER A 71 16.45 -7.91 -18.63
C SER A 71 15.01 -8.24 -19.06
N LYS A 72 14.75 -8.26 -20.38
CA LYS A 72 13.43 -8.66 -20.92
C LYS A 72 13.01 -10.05 -20.42
N LYS A 73 13.97 -10.99 -20.35
CA LYS A 73 13.75 -12.35 -19.86
C LYS A 73 13.29 -12.37 -18.40
N ASP A 74 13.97 -11.61 -17.54
CA ASP A 74 13.61 -11.51 -16.11
C ASP A 74 12.22 -10.91 -15.93
N LYS A 75 11.92 -9.83 -16.65
CA LYS A 75 10.61 -9.18 -16.58
C LYS A 75 9.47 -10.12 -17.02
N THR A 76 9.68 -10.87 -18.10
CA THR A 76 8.71 -11.83 -18.61
C THR A 76 8.50 -12.99 -17.62
N GLU A 77 9.57 -13.50 -17.00
CA GLU A 77 9.47 -14.54 -15.98
C GLU A 77 8.66 -14.07 -14.78
N ILE A 78 8.90 -12.84 -14.28
CA ILE A 78 8.17 -12.24 -13.16
C ILE A 78 6.69 -12.03 -13.53
N ALA A 79 6.38 -11.49 -14.70
CA ALA A 79 5.00 -11.28 -15.15
C ALA A 79 4.23 -12.59 -15.24
N ASN A 80 4.84 -13.63 -15.82
CA ASN A 80 4.23 -14.97 -15.91
C ASN A 80 4.00 -15.60 -14.53
N ALA A 81 4.97 -15.47 -13.61
CA ALA A 81 4.83 -15.96 -12.24
C ALA A 81 3.70 -15.25 -11.49
N MET A 82 3.63 -13.92 -11.61
CA MET A 82 2.60 -13.10 -10.98
C MET A 82 1.21 -13.40 -11.55
N PHE A 83 1.09 -13.56 -12.86
CA PHE A 83 -0.15 -13.94 -13.52
C PHE A 83 -0.67 -15.31 -13.06
N LYS A 84 0.20 -16.33 -13.06
CA LYS A 84 -0.16 -17.68 -12.57
C LYS A 84 -0.57 -17.67 -11.09
N TRP A 85 0.07 -16.83 -10.28
CA TRP A 85 -0.29 -16.69 -8.88
C TRP A 85 -1.63 -15.97 -8.70
N ALA A 86 -1.82 -14.84 -9.38
CA ALA A 86 -3.02 -14.02 -9.23
C ALA A 86 -4.28 -14.74 -9.73
N THR A 87 -4.19 -15.41 -10.88
CA THR A 87 -5.29 -16.21 -11.44
C THR A 87 -5.69 -17.39 -10.56
N LYS A 88 -4.74 -18.02 -9.86
CA LYS A 88 -5.05 -19.05 -8.84
C LYS A 88 -5.85 -18.51 -7.66
N LEU A 89 -5.77 -17.21 -7.39
CA LEU A 89 -6.55 -16.52 -6.38
C LEU A 89 -7.87 -15.95 -6.92
N GLY A 90 -8.18 -16.16 -8.21
CA GLY A 90 -9.42 -15.71 -8.83
C GLY A 90 -9.32 -14.39 -9.60
N ALA A 91 -8.13 -13.79 -9.72
CA ALA A 91 -7.98 -12.54 -10.47
C ALA A 91 -8.22 -12.75 -11.98
N CYS A 92 -9.10 -11.96 -12.57
CA CYS A 92 -9.38 -11.93 -14.01
C CYS A 92 -8.99 -10.60 -14.69
N GLN A 93 -8.61 -9.61 -13.88
CA GLN A 93 -8.15 -8.29 -14.31
C GLN A 93 -7.01 -7.80 -13.42
N PHE A 94 -6.34 -6.73 -13.85
CA PHE A 94 -5.29 -6.06 -13.09
C PHE A 94 -5.50 -4.55 -13.09
N SER A 95 -4.90 -3.87 -12.12
CA SER A 95 -4.90 -2.41 -12.05
C SER A 95 -3.63 -1.86 -11.45
N HIS A 96 -3.02 -0.88 -12.11
CA HIS A 96 -1.98 -0.06 -11.49
C HIS A 96 -2.63 0.94 -10.54
N VAL A 97 -2.35 0.80 -9.25
CA VAL A 97 -2.88 1.65 -8.20
C VAL A 97 -1.85 2.71 -7.87
N PHE A 98 -2.21 3.98 -8.06
CA PHE A 98 -1.36 5.12 -7.75
C PHE A 98 -2.15 6.18 -6.98
N TYR A 99 -1.47 7.07 -6.30
CA TYR A 99 -2.10 8.15 -5.53
C TYR A 99 -1.80 9.49 -6.21
N PRO A 100 -2.68 9.98 -7.10
CA PRO A 100 -2.41 11.22 -7.83
C PRO A 100 -2.34 12.40 -6.87
N MET A 101 -1.56 13.42 -7.22
CA MET A 101 -1.49 14.66 -6.44
C MET A 101 -2.88 15.30 -6.38
N ARG A 102 -3.52 15.25 -5.22
CA ARG A 102 -4.82 15.91 -4.97
C ARG A 102 -4.71 16.82 -3.75
N PRO A 103 -5.46 17.94 -3.70
CA PRO A 103 -5.59 18.71 -2.47
C PRO A 103 -6.11 17.80 -1.35
N ALA A 104 -5.46 17.82 -0.19
CA ALA A 104 -5.88 17.05 0.98
C ALA A 104 -7.35 17.34 1.30
N GLY A 105 -8.16 16.28 1.49
CA GLY A 105 -9.57 16.38 1.89
C GLY A 105 -10.61 16.26 0.77
N VAL A 106 -10.22 16.13 -0.51
CA VAL A 106 -11.19 15.90 -1.63
C VAL A 106 -11.52 14.41 -1.82
N GLY A 107 -11.69 13.70 -0.70
CA GLY A 107 -11.99 12.26 -0.64
C GLY A 107 -13.29 11.98 0.11
N VAL A 108 -14.22 12.95 0.16
CA VAL A 108 -15.47 12.84 0.93
C VAL A 108 -16.25 11.55 0.62
N LEU A 109 -16.09 10.97 -0.57
CA LEU A 109 -16.83 9.79 -1.04
C LEU A 109 -15.96 8.63 -1.55
N GLY A 110 -14.65 8.60 -1.34
CA GLY A 110 -13.90 7.44 -1.84
C GLY A 110 -12.39 7.46 -1.71
N SER A 111 -11.80 6.43 -2.34
CA SER A 111 -10.37 6.18 -2.37
C SER A 111 -9.59 7.33 -3.00
N SER A 112 -8.57 7.79 -2.31
CA SER A 112 -7.55 8.70 -2.85
C SER A 112 -6.65 8.03 -3.90
N ALA A 113 -6.85 6.74 -4.21
CA ALA A 113 -6.15 6.07 -5.29
C ALA A 113 -6.83 6.29 -6.65
N GLY A 114 -6.02 6.47 -7.69
CA GLY A 114 -6.40 6.25 -9.08
C GLY A 114 -6.19 4.78 -9.44
N MET A 115 -7.18 4.20 -10.12
CA MET A 115 -7.18 2.79 -10.53
C MET A 115 -7.77 2.70 -11.95
N LYS A 116 -7.02 2.12 -12.87
CA LYS A 116 -7.52 1.71 -14.19
C LYS A 116 -7.56 0.20 -14.22
N HIS A 117 -8.75 -0.37 -14.39
CA HIS A 117 -8.92 -1.83 -14.46
C HIS A 117 -8.78 -2.27 -15.91
N ASP A 118 -7.78 -3.10 -16.18
CA ASP A 118 -7.51 -3.72 -17.48
C ASP A 118 -7.67 -5.25 -17.36
N SER A 119 -8.22 -5.90 -18.37
CA SER A 119 -8.39 -7.36 -18.34
C SER A 119 -7.10 -8.08 -18.77
N PHE A 120 -6.92 -9.34 -18.37
CA PHE A 120 -5.85 -10.20 -18.91
C PHE A 120 -6.11 -10.66 -20.35
N VAL A 121 -7.19 -10.21 -20.98
CA VAL A 121 -7.57 -10.60 -22.34
C VAL A 121 -6.91 -9.65 -23.34
N SER A 122 -6.29 -10.22 -24.36
CA SER A 122 -5.68 -9.48 -25.47
C SER A 122 -6.03 -10.14 -26.80
N LEU A 123 -5.66 -9.49 -27.90
CA LEU A 123 -5.77 -10.04 -29.25
C LEU A 123 -4.43 -10.63 -29.68
N ASP A 124 -4.46 -11.78 -30.37
CA ASP A 124 -3.26 -12.32 -31.02
C ASP A 124 -2.92 -11.47 -32.27
N PHE A 125 -2.13 -10.42 -32.07
CA PHE A 125 -1.67 -9.57 -33.17
C PHE A 125 -0.72 -10.29 -34.14
N GLY A 126 -0.20 -11.46 -33.79
CA GLY A 126 0.61 -12.30 -34.67
C GLY A 126 -0.21 -13.16 -35.64
N HIS A 127 -1.52 -13.29 -35.41
CA HIS A 127 -2.39 -14.09 -36.25
C HIS A 127 -2.56 -13.45 -37.65
N LEU A 128 -2.60 -14.26 -38.70
CA LEU A 128 -2.66 -13.78 -40.10
C LEU A 128 -4.03 -13.18 -40.47
N GLU A 129 -5.11 -13.61 -39.81
CA GLU A 129 -6.47 -13.16 -40.11
C GLU A 129 -6.74 -11.74 -39.63
N ASN A 130 -7.73 -11.08 -40.25
CA ASN A 130 -8.17 -9.74 -39.83
C ASN A 130 -8.92 -9.77 -38.49
N LEU A 131 -9.72 -10.81 -38.25
CA LEU A 131 -10.36 -11.05 -36.97
C LEU A 131 -9.35 -11.79 -36.07
N LYS A 132 -8.71 -11.06 -35.16
CA LYS A 132 -7.70 -11.65 -34.27
C LYS A 132 -8.37 -12.54 -33.21
N PRO A 133 -7.89 -13.76 -32.97
CA PRO A 133 -8.38 -14.58 -31.88
C PRO A 133 -8.03 -13.94 -30.52
N LEU A 134 -8.86 -14.22 -29.52
CA LEU A 134 -8.62 -13.79 -28.15
C LEU A 134 -7.53 -14.65 -27.51
N THR A 135 -6.66 -14.00 -26.76
CA THR A 135 -5.61 -14.61 -25.95
C THR A 135 -5.77 -14.14 -24.51
N VAL A 136 -5.28 -14.94 -23.56
CA VAL A 136 -5.23 -14.57 -22.15
C VAL A 136 -3.79 -14.64 -21.70
N GLY A 137 -3.29 -13.53 -21.18
CA GLY A 137 -1.90 -13.41 -20.77
C GLY A 137 -1.64 -12.15 -19.99
N PHE A 138 -0.42 -12.03 -19.49
CA PHE A 138 0.02 -10.85 -18.77
C PHE A 138 1.47 -10.56 -19.12
N ASP A 139 1.66 -9.51 -19.90
CA ASP A 139 2.96 -9.19 -20.47
C ASP A 139 3.83 -8.39 -19.52
N ALA A 140 5.14 -8.53 -19.68
CA ALA A 140 6.14 -7.71 -19.00
C ALA A 140 5.92 -6.20 -19.21
N GLY A 141 5.44 -5.80 -20.39
CA GLY A 141 5.07 -4.41 -20.66
C GLY A 141 3.95 -3.95 -19.73
N GLN A 142 2.85 -4.70 -19.71
CA GLN A 142 1.70 -4.42 -18.86
C GLN A 142 2.09 -4.39 -17.37
N LEU A 143 2.93 -5.29 -16.88
CA LEU A 143 3.35 -5.28 -15.47
C LEU A 143 4.18 -4.03 -15.12
N PHE A 144 5.29 -3.82 -15.84
CA PHE A 144 6.30 -2.86 -15.41
C PHE A 144 5.99 -1.42 -15.80
N MET A 145 5.29 -1.18 -16.92
CA MET A 145 5.01 0.16 -17.43
C MET A 145 3.72 0.21 -18.24
N GLY A 146 2.69 0.87 -17.73
CA GLY A 146 1.42 1.08 -18.42
C GLY A 146 1.30 2.51 -18.96
N GLU A 147 0.77 2.66 -20.17
CA GLU A 147 0.30 3.96 -20.63
C GLU A 147 -1.12 4.20 -20.11
N THR A 148 -1.38 5.41 -19.63
CA THR A 148 -2.70 5.81 -19.14
C THR A 148 -2.97 7.27 -19.50
N ASP A 149 -4.25 7.66 -19.40
CA ASP A 149 -4.63 9.06 -19.58
C ASP A 149 -4.34 9.87 -18.30
N GLY A 150 -3.49 10.88 -18.43
CA GLY A 150 -3.16 11.83 -17.37
C GLY A 150 -4.07 13.06 -17.34
N SER A 151 -4.99 13.22 -18.30
CA SER A 151 -5.77 14.45 -18.50
C SER A 151 -6.57 14.91 -17.29
N SER A 152 -7.05 13.95 -16.49
CA SER A 152 -7.99 14.18 -15.39
C SER A 152 -7.31 14.41 -14.04
N TYR A 153 -5.98 14.32 -13.97
CA TYR A 153 -5.24 14.49 -12.73
C TYR A 153 -4.74 15.93 -12.56
N PRO A 154 -4.80 16.49 -11.32
CA PRO A 154 -4.29 17.83 -11.06
C PRO A 154 -2.80 17.91 -11.42
N GLN A 155 -2.46 18.92 -12.22
CA GLN A 155 -1.12 19.09 -12.78
C GLN A 155 -0.56 20.50 -12.56
N GLY A 156 -1.16 21.28 -11.64
CA GLY A 156 -0.67 22.61 -11.27
C GLY A 156 -0.60 23.62 -12.43
N GLY A 157 -1.34 23.40 -13.52
CA GLY A 157 -1.31 24.26 -14.72
C GLY A 157 -0.12 24.01 -15.67
N LEU A 158 0.66 22.95 -15.45
CA LEU A 158 1.90 22.67 -16.21
C LEU A 158 1.68 22.15 -17.65
N ARG A 159 0.42 21.90 -18.08
CA ARG A 159 0.12 21.26 -19.37
C ARG A 159 -1.22 21.68 -20.00
N GLY A 160 -1.26 21.64 -21.34
CA GLY A 160 -2.51 21.61 -22.11
C GLY A 160 -3.07 20.18 -22.25
N THR A 161 -4.37 20.07 -22.53
CA THR A 161 -5.10 18.79 -22.66
C THR A 161 -4.58 17.88 -23.79
N HIS A 162 -4.01 18.45 -24.85
CA HIS A 162 -3.48 17.71 -26.01
C HIS A 162 -2.19 16.92 -25.72
N TYR A 163 -1.52 17.17 -24.59
CA TYR A 163 -0.38 16.37 -24.13
C TYR A 163 -0.76 15.31 -23.10
N ALA A 164 -2.02 14.85 -23.15
CA ALA A 164 -2.67 13.69 -22.53
C ALA A 164 -1.84 12.73 -21.67
N GLY A 165 -0.85 12.12 -22.32
CA GLY A 165 -0.20 10.89 -21.90
C GLY A 165 0.43 10.97 -20.51
N ALA A 166 0.21 9.91 -19.75
CA ALA A 166 0.91 9.61 -18.51
C ALA A 166 1.32 8.13 -18.52
N TRP A 167 2.31 7.80 -17.71
CA TRP A 167 2.74 6.42 -17.53
C TRP A 167 2.67 6.02 -16.08
N THR A 168 2.14 4.82 -15.87
CA THR A 168 2.27 4.09 -14.63
C THR A 168 3.53 3.25 -14.67
N ALA A 169 4.28 3.20 -13.59
CA ALA A 169 5.38 2.25 -13.43
C ALA A 169 5.26 1.55 -12.09
N TRP A 170 5.45 0.23 -12.07
CA TRP A 170 5.37 -0.55 -10.84
C TRP A 170 6.45 -0.09 -9.85
N ASP A 171 6.02 0.30 -8.64
CA ASP A 171 6.91 0.47 -7.50
C ASP A 171 7.32 -0.89 -6.94
N MET A 172 8.48 -1.38 -7.34
CA MET A 172 9.03 -2.67 -6.91
C MET A 172 9.33 -2.76 -5.40
N THR A 173 9.28 -1.64 -4.67
CA THR A 173 9.41 -1.64 -3.20
C THR A 173 8.10 -2.05 -2.50
N SER A 174 6.96 -1.92 -3.20
CA SER A 174 5.63 -2.26 -2.70
C SER A 174 5.11 -3.53 -3.39
N PRO A 175 4.75 -4.59 -2.65
CA PRO A 175 4.31 -5.84 -3.24
C PRO A 175 2.91 -5.72 -3.85
N PRO A 176 2.67 -6.27 -5.06
CA PRO A 176 1.33 -6.43 -5.61
C PRO A 176 0.44 -7.32 -4.73
N TYR A 177 -0.87 -7.14 -4.82
CA TYR A 177 -1.83 -7.94 -4.06
C TYR A 177 -3.07 -8.25 -4.89
N VAL A 178 -3.75 -9.34 -4.56
CA VAL A 178 -5.06 -9.67 -5.14
C VAL A 178 -6.13 -9.26 -4.14
N LYS A 179 -7.16 -8.59 -4.62
CA LYS A 179 -8.39 -8.37 -3.86
C LYS A 179 -9.55 -8.51 -4.82
N ASP A 180 -10.58 -9.23 -4.37
CA ASP A 180 -11.71 -9.62 -5.21
C ASP A 180 -11.17 -10.30 -6.50
N GLU A 181 -11.66 -9.91 -7.68
CA GLU A 181 -11.21 -10.46 -8.96
C GLU A 181 -10.05 -9.66 -9.60
N THR A 182 -9.32 -8.82 -8.83
CA THR A 182 -8.33 -7.88 -9.36
C THR A 182 -6.94 -8.07 -8.77
N LEU A 183 -5.92 -8.11 -9.63
CA LEU A 183 -4.51 -7.94 -9.27
C LEU A 183 -4.16 -6.44 -9.20
N PHE A 184 -3.94 -5.92 -8.00
CA PHE A 184 -3.52 -4.55 -7.76
C PHE A 184 -2.00 -4.44 -7.72
N ILE A 185 -1.45 -3.54 -8.55
CA ILE A 185 -0.02 -3.31 -8.73
C ILE A 185 0.28 -1.89 -8.24
N PRO A 186 0.91 -1.70 -7.08
CA PRO A 186 1.29 -0.37 -6.61
C PRO A 186 2.18 0.34 -7.62
N ALA A 187 1.81 1.52 -8.05
CA ALA A 187 2.49 2.21 -9.13
C ALA A 187 2.75 3.67 -8.81
N VAL A 188 3.77 4.22 -9.46
CA VAL A 188 3.95 5.66 -9.60
C VAL A 188 3.27 6.16 -10.86
N LEU A 189 2.83 7.43 -10.86
CA LEU A 189 2.28 8.10 -12.04
C LEU A 189 3.18 9.27 -12.46
N VAL A 190 3.65 9.24 -13.71
CA VAL A 190 4.48 10.31 -14.28
C VAL A 190 3.91 10.88 -15.58
N SER A 191 4.16 12.16 -15.82
CA SER A 191 3.75 12.87 -17.03
C SER A 191 4.55 12.42 -18.25
N GLN A 192 4.11 12.86 -19.44
CA GLN A 192 4.85 12.64 -20.68
C GLN A 192 6.33 13.11 -20.61
N LYS A 193 6.60 14.13 -19.79
CA LYS A 193 7.92 14.75 -19.60
C LYS A 193 8.70 14.16 -18.41
N GLY A 194 8.12 13.20 -17.70
CA GLY A 194 8.72 12.60 -16.49
C GLY A 194 8.48 13.39 -15.21
N GLU A 195 7.54 14.33 -15.20
CA GLU A 195 7.13 15.03 -13.97
C GLU A 195 6.30 14.09 -13.10
N ALA A 196 6.45 14.18 -11.79
CA ALA A 196 5.61 13.41 -10.87
C ALA A 196 4.18 13.96 -10.90
N LEU A 197 3.20 13.08 -11.11
CA LEU A 197 1.77 13.38 -11.04
C LEU A 197 1.10 12.70 -9.83
N ASP A 198 1.91 12.11 -8.94
CA ASP A 198 1.50 11.36 -7.77
C ASP A 198 2.21 11.83 -6.49
N GLU A 199 1.74 11.31 -5.36
CA GLU A 199 2.35 11.50 -4.04
C GLU A 199 3.48 10.50 -3.78
N LYS A 200 3.45 9.34 -4.45
CA LYS A 200 4.43 8.27 -4.24
C LYS A 200 5.81 8.63 -4.77
N THR A 201 5.93 9.26 -5.95
CA THR A 201 7.23 9.65 -6.51
C THR A 201 7.97 10.66 -5.61
N PRO A 202 7.36 11.77 -5.16
CA PRO A 202 8.01 12.68 -4.20
C PRO A 202 8.38 11.99 -2.89
N HIS A 203 7.53 11.09 -2.38
CA HIS A 203 7.82 10.33 -1.16
C HIS A 203 9.07 9.45 -1.31
N LEU A 204 9.18 8.67 -2.39
CA LEU A 204 10.36 7.85 -2.67
C LEU A 204 11.64 8.70 -2.82
N ARG A 205 11.56 9.84 -3.49
CA ARG A 205 12.68 10.79 -3.61
C ARG A 205 13.10 11.36 -2.26
N SER A 206 12.14 11.64 -1.38
CA SER A 206 12.41 12.09 -0.01
C SER A 206 13.12 11.02 0.81
N MET A 207 12.73 9.75 0.68
CA MET A 207 13.39 8.63 1.36
C MET A 207 14.85 8.48 0.90
N ASP A 208 15.10 8.58 -0.41
CA ASP A 208 16.47 8.55 -0.96
C ASP A 208 17.34 9.71 -0.44
N ALA A 209 16.77 10.92 -0.38
CA ALA A 209 17.47 12.08 0.17
C ALA A 209 17.82 11.89 1.65
N ILE A 210 16.87 11.40 2.47
CA ILE A 210 17.12 11.10 3.90
C ILE A 210 18.19 10.02 4.04
N ASN A 211 18.14 8.97 3.22
CA ASN A 211 19.14 7.91 3.23
C ASN A 211 20.55 8.46 2.96
N ARG A 212 20.71 9.21 1.86
CA ARG A 212 21.99 9.79 1.46
C ARG A 212 22.57 10.73 2.51
N GLU A 213 21.78 11.69 2.99
CA GLU A 213 22.25 12.67 3.98
C GLU A 213 22.44 12.03 5.35
N GLY A 214 21.62 11.04 5.72
CA GLY A 214 21.76 10.27 6.95
C GLY A 214 23.08 9.49 6.99
N VAL A 215 23.40 8.75 5.92
CA VAL A 215 24.69 8.06 5.81
C VAL A 215 25.85 9.06 5.85
N ARG A 216 25.75 10.21 5.17
CA ARG A 216 26.78 11.25 5.20
C ARG A 216 27.02 11.78 6.62
N LEU A 217 25.96 12.03 7.39
CA LEU A 217 26.08 12.46 8.78
C LEU A 217 26.75 11.39 9.65
N LEU A 218 26.36 10.13 9.51
CA LEU A 218 26.96 9.02 10.24
C LEU A 218 28.47 8.88 9.98
N ARG A 219 28.90 9.14 8.74
CA ARG A 219 30.34 9.17 8.38
C ARG A 219 31.10 10.27 9.14
N LEU A 220 30.50 11.44 9.32
CA LEU A 220 31.09 12.54 10.11
C LEU A 220 31.15 12.20 11.60
N LEU A 221 30.22 11.38 12.09
CA LEU A 221 30.18 10.89 13.47
C LEU A 221 31.08 9.67 13.73
N GLY A 222 31.84 9.22 12.72
CA GLY A 222 32.80 8.13 12.82
C GLY A 222 32.26 6.72 12.52
N ASP A 223 30.98 6.59 12.16
CA ASP A 223 30.44 5.30 11.69
C ASP A 223 30.80 5.08 10.22
N THR A 224 31.67 4.10 9.97
CA THR A 224 32.13 3.69 8.63
C THR A 224 31.42 2.44 8.09
N LYS A 225 30.54 1.81 8.88
CA LYS A 225 29.95 0.50 8.57
C LYS A 225 28.54 0.63 8.00
N THR A 226 27.70 1.54 8.51
CA THR A 226 26.30 1.67 8.08
C THR A 226 26.21 1.98 6.59
N GLN A 227 25.42 1.21 5.85
CA GLN A 227 25.27 1.36 4.39
C GLN A 227 24.01 2.11 3.98
N GLU A 228 23.00 2.16 4.85
CA GLU A 228 21.67 2.65 4.51
C GLU A 228 20.96 3.13 5.77
N VAL A 229 20.22 4.24 5.64
CA VAL A 229 19.32 4.78 6.66
C VAL A 229 17.90 4.70 6.10
N VAL A 230 17.05 3.92 6.77
CA VAL A 230 15.64 3.73 6.40
C VAL A 230 14.72 4.43 7.39
N SER A 231 13.64 5.02 6.88
CA SER A 231 12.60 5.63 7.71
C SER A 231 11.48 4.62 7.97
N ASN A 232 11.09 4.46 9.23
CA ASN A 232 9.92 3.66 9.61
C ASN A 232 8.78 4.62 9.99
N ASN A 233 7.56 4.30 9.55
CA ASN A 233 6.36 5.06 9.88
C ASN A 233 5.28 4.10 10.39
N GLY A 234 4.70 4.41 11.55
CA GLY A 234 3.56 3.71 12.13
C GLY A 234 2.36 4.66 12.16
N PRO A 235 1.54 4.72 11.10
CA PRO A 235 0.41 5.63 11.06
C PRO A 235 -0.70 5.15 12.00
N GLU A 236 -1.29 6.10 12.73
CA GLU A 236 -2.50 5.89 13.52
C GLU A 236 -3.69 6.50 12.76
N GLN A 237 -4.64 5.66 12.35
CA GLN A 237 -5.78 6.08 11.55
C GLN A 237 -7.07 6.10 12.36
N GLU A 238 -7.54 7.29 12.69
CA GLU A 238 -8.84 7.51 13.32
C GLU A 238 -9.95 7.66 12.28
N PHE A 239 -11.16 7.23 12.63
CA PHE A 239 -12.34 7.36 11.78
C PHE A 239 -13.63 7.29 12.59
N PHE A 240 -14.73 7.78 12.00
CA PHE A 240 -16.08 7.64 12.53
C PHE A 240 -16.87 6.61 11.73
N LEU A 241 -17.72 5.83 12.42
CA LEU A 241 -18.69 4.95 11.79
C LEU A 241 -20.09 5.54 11.97
N ILE A 242 -20.80 5.72 10.86
CA ILE A 242 -22.16 6.22 10.83
C ILE A 242 -23.01 5.18 10.11
N ASP A 243 -24.11 4.76 10.74
CA ASP A 243 -25.07 3.87 10.10
C ASP A 243 -25.56 4.50 8.78
N ARG A 244 -25.55 3.70 7.70
CA ARG A 244 -25.80 4.17 6.33
C ARG A 244 -27.11 4.93 6.21
N GLU A 245 -28.16 4.50 6.89
CA GLU A 245 -29.48 5.12 6.88
C GLU A 245 -29.50 6.55 7.42
N TYR A 246 -28.63 6.87 8.37
CA TYR A 246 -28.46 8.25 8.88
C TYR A 246 -27.53 9.06 7.98
N TYR A 247 -26.47 8.43 7.47
CA TYR A 247 -25.52 9.07 6.56
C TYR A 247 -26.22 9.60 5.30
N VAL A 248 -27.08 8.81 4.66
CA VAL A 248 -27.79 9.23 3.43
C VAL A 248 -28.79 10.36 3.64
N LYS A 249 -29.28 10.55 4.88
CA LYS A 249 -30.17 11.65 5.25
C LYS A 249 -29.42 12.97 5.48
N ARG A 250 -28.09 12.96 5.38
CA ARG A 250 -27.21 14.11 5.62
C ARG A 250 -26.43 14.46 4.35
N PRO A 251 -27.02 15.25 3.43
CA PRO A 251 -26.35 15.70 2.22
C PRO A 251 -25.02 16.41 2.47
N ASP A 252 -24.90 17.08 3.61
CA ASP A 252 -23.66 17.74 4.03
C ASP A 252 -22.55 16.76 4.42
N LEU A 253 -22.87 15.64 5.08
CA LEU A 253 -21.88 14.57 5.28
C LEU A 253 -21.43 13.95 3.95
N ILE A 254 -22.35 13.78 3.00
CA ILE A 254 -22.08 13.24 1.66
C ILE A 254 -21.24 14.20 0.82
N ALA A 255 -21.48 15.51 0.91
CA ALA A 255 -20.82 16.50 0.06
C ALA A 255 -19.53 17.03 0.69
N CYS A 256 -19.47 17.15 2.02
CA CYS A 256 -18.39 17.82 2.73
C CYS A 256 -17.59 16.91 3.66
N GLY A 257 -18.02 15.67 3.90
CA GLY A 257 -17.33 14.73 4.79
C GLY A 257 -17.45 15.09 6.28
N ARG A 258 -18.24 16.11 6.58
CA ARG A 258 -18.51 16.64 7.92
C ARG A 258 -19.89 17.27 7.97
N THR A 259 -20.46 17.36 9.15
CA THR A 259 -21.69 18.10 9.37
C THR A 259 -21.43 19.60 9.22
N VAL A 260 -22.26 20.30 8.44
CA VAL A 260 -22.16 21.77 8.26
C VAL A 260 -23.03 22.49 9.30
N VAL A 261 -24.15 21.88 9.67
CA VAL A 261 -25.06 22.35 10.71
C VAL A 261 -25.44 21.20 11.64
N GLY A 262 -25.64 21.50 12.93
CA GLY A 262 -26.09 20.52 13.92
C GLY A 262 -25.84 21.01 15.34
N ALA A 263 -26.70 20.60 16.26
CA ALA A 263 -26.46 20.79 17.68
C ALA A 263 -25.34 19.85 18.17
N PRO A 264 -24.52 20.27 19.16
CA PRO A 264 -23.58 19.38 19.82
C PRO A 264 -24.28 18.14 20.41
N PRO A 265 -23.59 16.98 20.51
CA PRO A 265 -24.18 15.81 21.14
C PRO A 265 -24.49 16.11 22.62
N PRO A 266 -25.63 15.62 23.15
CA PRO A 266 -26.03 15.87 24.53
C PRO A 266 -25.12 15.15 25.56
N LYS A 267 -24.31 14.18 25.12
CA LYS A 267 -23.33 13.47 25.92
C LYS A 267 -21.96 13.57 25.28
N GLY A 268 -20.95 13.91 26.09
CA GLY A 268 -19.55 14.04 25.68
C GLY A 268 -18.70 12.83 26.06
N GLN A 269 -17.39 12.96 25.85
CA GLN A 269 -16.41 11.92 26.19
C GLN A 269 -16.23 11.76 27.70
N GLU A 270 -16.60 12.77 28.48
CA GLU A 270 -16.43 12.85 29.93
C GLU A 270 -17.32 11.86 30.71
N GLU A 271 -18.42 11.40 30.12
CA GLU A 271 -19.34 10.45 30.76
C GLU A 271 -19.07 9.00 30.31
N CYS A 272 -19.59 8.63 29.13
CA CYS A 272 -19.66 7.23 28.69
C CYS A 272 -19.19 7.02 27.25
N LEU A 273 -18.71 8.08 26.57
CA LEU A 273 -18.15 8.02 25.22
C LEU A 273 -16.62 8.15 25.26
N ASN A 274 -15.99 7.55 26.26
CA ASN A 274 -14.55 7.57 26.43
C ASN A 274 -13.84 6.47 25.63
N TYR A 275 -12.53 6.68 25.45
CA TYR A 275 -11.65 5.73 24.81
C TYR A 275 -11.64 4.41 25.61
N PHE A 276 -11.69 3.28 24.91
CA PHE A 276 -11.84 1.92 25.47
C PHE A 276 -13.17 1.60 26.17
N GLY A 277 -14.23 2.39 25.94
CA GLY A 277 -15.59 2.03 26.33
C GLY A 277 -16.10 0.75 25.64
N THR A 278 -17.23 0.23 26.12
CA THR A 278 -17.84 -0.97 25.51
C THR A 278 -18.28 -0.68 24.08
N MET A 279 -17.74 -1.44 23.12
CA MET A 279 -18.09 -1.30 21.71
C MET A 279 -19.45 -1.91 21.40
N ALA A 280 -20.26 -1.20 20.61
CA ALA A 280 -21.48 -1.75 20.06
C ALA A 280 -21.19 -3.01 19.20
N PRO A 281 -22.02 -4.07 19.27
CA PRO A 281 -21.75 -5.31 18.54
C PRO A 281 -21.55 -5.15 17.03
N LYS A 282 -22.30 -4.23 16.40
CA LYS A 282 -22.15 -3.90 14.97
C LYS A 282 -20.78 -3.32 14.65
N VAL A 283 -20.28 -2.39 15.49
CA VAL A 283 -18.95 -1.78 15.34
C VAL A 283 -17.87 -2.84 15.48
N LYS A 284 -17.99 -3.70 16.49
CA LYS A 284 -17.05 -4.80 16.70
C LYS A 284 -16.97 -5.73 15.48
N ALA A 285 -18.11 -6.10 14.88
CA ALA A 285 -18.14 -6.94 13.69
C ALA A 285 -17.39 -6.30 12.52
N VAL A 286 -17.62 -5.00 12.25
CA VAL A 286 -16.90 -4.25 11.21
C VAL A 286 -15.39 -4.26 11.45
N LEU A 287 -14.94 -4.03 12.70
CA LEU A 287 -13.52 -4.04 13.03
C LEU A 287 -12.87 -5.42 12.84
N VAL A 288 -13.58 -6.50 13.20
CA VAL A 288 -13.10 -7.88 13.02
C VAL A 288 -12.95 -8.21 11.52
N ASP A 289 -13.95 -7.86 10.72
CA ASP A 289 -13.91 -8.07 9.26
C ASP A 289 -12.79 -7.24 8.62
N PHE A 290 -12.67 -5.97 9.01
CA PHE A 290 -11.62 -5.07 8.55
C PHE A 290 -10.21 -5.59 8.85
N HIS A 291 -9.94 -6.02 10.09
CA HIS A 291 -8.65 -6.60 10.46
C HIS A 291 -8.37 -7.91 9.71
N THR A 292 -9.38 -8.75 9.52
CA THR A 292 -9.22 -10.02 8.79
C THR A 292 -8.82 -9.76 7.33
N GLU A 293 -9.42 -8.77 6.67
CA GLU A 293 -9.03 -8.38 5.31
C GLU A 293 -7.65 -7.72 5.25
N MET A 294 -7.31 -6.87 6.21
CA MET A 294 -5.97 -6.27 6.32
C MET A 294 -4.87 -7.32 6.46
N TRP A 295 -5.07 -8.31 7.33
CA TRP A 295 -4.11 -9.40 7.52
C TRP A 295 -3.94 -10.22 6.24
N LYS A 296 -5.01 -10.52 5.50
CA LYS A 296 -4.93 -11.21 4.20
C LYS A 296 -4.04 -10.47 3.19
N LEU A 297 -4.08 -9.13 3.21
CA LEU A 297 -3.27 -8.26 2.36
C LEU A 297 -1.85 -8.03 2.89
N GLY A 298 -1.50 -8.61 4.05
CA GLY A 298 -0.18 -8.49 4.66
C GLY A 298 0.05 -7.19 5.42
N MET A 299 -1.02 -6.49 5.81
CA MET A 299 -0.95 -5.34 6.71
C MET A 299 -0.98 -5.84 8.17
N SER A 300 -0.11 -5.30 9.03
CA SER A 300 0.05 -5.71 10.43
C SER A 300 -0.12 -4.53 11.37
#